data_AF-A0A963MYH2-F1
#
_entry.id   AF-A0A963MYH2-F1
#
_cell.length_a   1.000
_cell.length_b   1.000
_cell.length_c   1.000
_cell.angle_alpha   90.00
_cell.angle_beta   90.00
_cell.angle_gamma   90.00
#
_symmetry.space_group_name_H-M   'P 1'
#
loop_
_entity.id
_entity.type
_entity.pdbx_description
1 polymer ?
#
loop_
_entity_poly.entity_id
_entity_poly.type
_entity_poly.pdbx_seq_one_letter_code
_entity_poly.pdbx_strand_id
1 'polypeptide(L)'
;APDEVGTEQRRYAKVINFGLIYGMSAHGLARNLGIERAAAASYIDRYFARYPGVARYMDRTRAEARERGYVETVFGRRLHLPDIRASNAGRRQAAERAAINAPMQGTAADLIKKAMIAASAWLREGGLKSRMILQVHDELVLEVPEDELARVRCELPELMAGVAELKVPLLAEVGDGANWDEAH
;
A
#
# COMPACT_ATOMS: atom_id res chain seq x y z
N ALA A 1 -14.69 16.57 16.06
CA ALA A 1 -14.88 16.64 14.59
C ALA A 1 -13.54 16.36 13.89
N PRO A 2 -13.51 16.00 12.58
CA PRO A 2 -12.26 15.82 11.83
C PRO A 2 -11.32 17.03 11.94
N ASP A 3 -11.91 18.22 12.08
CA ASP A 3 -11.20 19.52 12.16
C ASP A 3 -10.55 19.78 13.52
N GLU A 4 -10.80 18.94 14.53
CA GLU A 4 -10.22 19.03 15.87
C GLU A 4 -9.00 18.10 16.04
N VAL A 5 -8.60 17.39 14.99
CA VAL A 5 -7.47 16.45 15.03
C VAL A 5 -6.16 17.22 14.85
N GLY A 6 -5.38 17.31 15.93
CA GLY A 6 -4.06 17.95 15.90
C GLY A 6 -3.02 17.14 15.13
N THR A 7 -1.92 17.80 14.70
CA THR A 7 -0.82 17.18 13.93
C THR A 7 -0.23 15.94 14.61
N GLU A 8 -0.06 15.98 15.94
CA GLU A 8 0.45 14.84 16.72
C GLU A 8 -0.52 13.65 16.74
N GLN A 9 -1.83 13.91 16.86
CA GLN A 9 -2.85 12.86 16.79
C GLN A 9 -2.88 12.23 15.38
N ARG A 10 -2.73 13.03 14.32
CA ARG A 10 -2.61 12.55 12.94
C ARG A 10 -1.36 11.69 12.75
N ARG A 11 -0.22 12.11 13.31
CA ARG A 11 1.03 11.31 13.30
C ARG A 11 0.83 9.96 13.97
N TYR A 12 0.20 9.94 15.15
CA TYR A 12 -0.05 8.70 15.89
C TYR A 12 -0.99 7.77 15.12
N ALA A 13 -2.09 8.30 14.59
CA ALA A 13 -3.01 7.53 13.75
C ALA A 13 -2.32 6.95 12.51
N LYS A 14 -1.43 7.71 11.86
CA LYS A 14 -0.63 7.23 10.71
C LYS A 14 0.26 6.06 11.10
N VAL A 15 1.00 6.18 12.21
CA VAL A 15 1.87 5.09 12.71
C VAL A 15 1.06 3.87 13.11
N ILE A 16 -0.12 4.04 13.71
CA ILE A 16 -1.03 2.95 14.06
C ILE A 16 -1.54 2.26 12.79
N ASN A 17 -2.01 3.02 11.79
CA ASN A 17 -2.53 2.47 10.54
C ASN A 17 -1.47 1.63 9.84
N PHE A 18 -0.30 2.20 9.54
CA PHE A 18 0.77 1.46 8.89
C PHE A 18 1.31 0.33 9.78
N GLY A 19 1.51 0.58 11.08
CA GLY A 19 2.01 -0.43 12.00
C GLY A 19 1.11 -1.65 12.10
N LEU A 20 -0.20 -1.45 12.28
CA LEU A 20 -1.15 -2.55 12.44
C LEU A 20 -1.39 -3.31 11.13
N ILE A 21 -1.48 -2.59 10.01
CA ILE A 21 -1.53 -3.19 8.66
C ILE A 21 -0.32 -4.10 8.46
N TYR A 22 0.86 -3.72 9.00
CA TYR A 22 2.08 -4.50 8.87
C TYR A 22 2.33 -5.56 9.96
N GLY A 23 1.34 -5.84 10.81
CA GLY A 23 1.43 -6.87 11.85
C GLY A 23 2.34 -6.49 13.02
N MET A 24 2.49 -5.21 13.32
CA MET A 24 3.26 -4.71 14.46
C MET A 24 2.59 -5.08 15.78
N SER A 25 3.40 -5.55 16.74
CA SER A 25 2.91 -5.84 18.09
C SER A 25 2.75 -4.57 18.93
N ALA A 26 2.02 -4.65 20.04
CA ALA A 26 1.93 -3.57 21.03
C ALA A 26 3.31 -3.07 21.49
N HIS A 27 4.31 -3.96 21.58
CA HIS A 27 5.68 -3.58 21.90
C HIS A 27 6.34 -2.74 20.80
N GLY A 28 6.16 -3.13 19.53
CA GLY A 28 6.66 -2.35 18.39
C GLY A 28 5.99 -0.97 18.30
N LEU A 29 4.68 -0.92 18.54
CA LEU A 29 3.92 0.31 18.53
C LEU A 29 4.35 1.26 19.65
N ALA A 30 4.51 0.74 20.87
CA ALA A 30 5.00 1.48 22.03
C ALA A 30 6.34 2.17 21.73
N ARG A 31 7.29 1.43 21.14
CA ARG A 31 8.61 1.95 20.78
C ARG A 31 8.54 3.05 19.72
N ASN A 32 7.72 2.88 18.68
CA ASN A 32 7.61 3.87 17.60
C ASN A 32 6.91 5.15 18.05
N LEU A 33 5.96 5.05 18.98
CA LEU A 33 5.23 6.21 19.49
C LEU A 33 5.90 6.84 20.72
N GLY A 34 6.87 6.17 21.34
CA GLY A 34 7.48 6.63 22.59
C GLY A 34 6.51 6.60 23.77
N ILE A 35 5.60 5.62 23.80
CA ILE A 35 4.55 5.49 24.83
C ILE A 35 4.68 4.18 25.61
N GLU A 36 4.01 4.11 26.75
CA GLU A 36 3.90 2.90 27.55
C GLU A 36 3.23 1.74 26.80
N ARG A 37 3.70 0.51 27.04
CA ARG A 37 3.17 -0.70 26.39
C ARG A 37 1.66 -0.87 26.62
N ALA A 38 1.18 -0.56 27.82
CA ALA A 38 -0.24 -0.63 28.16
C ALA A 38 -1.08 0.37 27.35
N ALA A 39 -0.57 1.59 27.13
CA ALA A 39 -1.22 2.58 26.30
C ALA A 39 -1.28 2.14 24.83
N ALA A 40 -0.17 1.59 24.31
CA ALA A 40 -0.13 1.01 22.96
C ALA A 40 -1.13 -0.15 22.78
N ALA A 41 -1.23 -1.05 23.76
CA ALA A 41 -2.23 -2.13 23.74
C ALA A 41 -3.66 -1.57 23.71
N SER A 42 -3.97 -0.58 24.56
CA SER A 42 -5.29 0.07 24.57
C SER A 42 -5.62 0.74 23.23
N TYR A 43 -4.65 1.36 22.56
CA TYR A 43 -4.86 1.92 21.22
C TYR A 43 -5.17 0.84 20.19
N ILE A 44 -4.47 -0.28 20.22
CA ILE A 44 -4.71 -1.42 19.32
C ILE A 44 -6.13 -1.98 19.54
N ASP A 45 -6.53 -2.18 20.80
CA ASP A 45 -7.85 -2.71 21.13
C ASP A 45 -8.97 -1.77 20.65
N ARG A 46 -8.81 -0.46 20.91
CA ARG A 46 -9.75 0.57 20.42
C ARG A 46 -9.81 0.61 18.90
N TYR A 47 -8.66 0.47 18.22
CA TYR A 47 -8.60 0.44 16.77
C TYR A 47 -9.38 -0.75 16.21
N PHE A 48 -9.18 -1.96 16.71
CA PHE A 48 -9.90 -3.13 16.23
C PHE A 48 -11.37 -3.17 16.65
N ALA A 49 -11.74 -2.56 17.78
CA ALA A 49 -13.14 -2.34 18.14
C ALA A 49 -13.84 -1.41 17.13
N ARG A 50 -13.14 -0.37 16.67
CA ARG A 50 -13.66 0.58 15.66
C ARG A 50 -13.64 0.01 14.24
N TYR A 51 -12.62 -0.78 13.91
CA TYR A 51 -12.38 -1.37 12.59
C TYR A 51 -12.28 -2.90 12.64
N PRO A 52 -13.37 -3.61 13.01
CA PRO A 52 -13.35 -5.05 13.24
C PRO A 52 -13.06 -5.85 11.97
N GLY A 53 -13.30 -5.28 10.79
CA GLY A 53 -12.95 -5.89 9.51
C GLY A 53 -11.44 -6.12 9.32
N VAL A 54 -10.60 -5.26 9.89
CA VAL A 54 -9.14 -5.38 9.81
C VAL A 54 -8.66 -6.57 10.65
N ALA A 55 -9.16 -6.71 11.87
CA ALA A 55 -8.84 -7.86 12.73
C ALA A 55 -9.24 -9.18 12.06
N ARG A 56 -10.48 -9.26 11.53
CA ARG A 56 -10.97 -10.44 10.81
C ARG A 56 -10.11 -10.77 9.59
N TYR A 57 -9.68 -9.75 8.84
CA TYR A 57 -8.78 -9.96 7.71
C TYR A 57 -7.45 -10.57 8.16
N MET A 58 -6.81 -10.01 9.19
CA MET A 58 -5.52 -10.51 9.69
C MET A 58 -5.63 -11.96 10.20
N ASP A 59 -6.69 -12.29 10.94
CA ASP A 59 -6.92 -13.65 11.44
C ASP A 59 -7.15 -14.64 10.31
N ARG A 60 -8.02 -14.30 9.37
CA ARG A 60 -8.31 -15.14 8.20
C ARG A 60 -7.06 -15.39 7.37
N THR A 61 -6.29 -14.34 7.05
CA THR A 61 -5.08 -14.48 6.24
C THR A 61 -4.01 -15.30 6.92
N ARG A 62 -3.86 -15.21 8.26
CA ARG A 62 -2.96 -16.11 9.01
C ARG A 62 -3.43 -17.57 8.95
N ALA A 63 -4.73 -17.81 9.08
CA ALA A 63 -5.30 -19.15 9.00
C ALA A 63 -5.10 -19.76 7.60
N GLU A 64 -5.45 -19.02 6.54
CA GLU A 64 -5.26 -19.42 5.14
C GLU A 64 -3.78 -19.71 4.83
N ALA A 65 -2.86 -18.85 5.30
CA ALA A 65 -1.43 -19.05 5.13
C ALA A 65 -0.94 -20.34 5.81
N ARG A 66 -1.41 -20.62 7.02
CA ARG A 66 -1.07 -21.86 7.75
C ARG A 66 -1.66 -23.09 7.07
N GLU A 67 -2.86 -23.01 6.52
CA GLU A 67 -3.53 -24.13 5.84
C GLU A 67 -2.88 -24.43 4.48
N ARG A 68 -2.70 -23.41 3.64
CA ARG A 68 -2.26 -23.55 2.23
C ARG A 68 -0.74 -23.49 2.06
N GLY A 69 -0.03 -22.88 3.00
CA GLY A 69 1.42 -22.64 2.91
C GLY A 69 1.80 -21.42 2.05
N TYR A 70 0.83 -20.63 1.61
CA TYR A 70 1.04 -19.40 0.82
C TYR A 70 -0.14 -18.43 0.99
N VAL A 71 0.07 -17.19 0.55
CA VAL A 71 -0.97 -16.16 0.42
C VAL A 71 -0.98 -15.61 -1.01
N GLU A 72 -2.09 -14.98 -1.40
CA GLU A 72 -2.32 -14.48 -2.76
C GLU A 72 -2.63 -12.98 -2.78
N THR A 73 -2.19 -12.28 -3.82
CA THR A 73 -2.69 -10.93 -4.16
C THR A 73 -4.09 -11.02 -4.75
N VAL A 74 -4.78 -9.89 -4.89
CA VAL A 74 -6.11 -9.82 -5.54
C VAL A 74 -6.08 -10.39 -6.97
N PHE A 75 -4.92 -10.30 -7.64
CA PHE A 75 -4.72 -10.80 -9.00
C PHE A 75 -4.09 -12.20 -9.06
N GLY A 76 -4.02 -12.91 -7.92
CA GLY A 76 -3.61 -14.31 -7.85
C GLY A 76 -2.11 -14.57 -7.79
N ARG A 77 -1.26 -13.53 -7.64
CA ARG A 77 0.18 -13.74 -7.42
C ARG A 77 0.40 -14.34 -6.04
N ARG A 78 1.19 -15.41 -5.95
CA ARG A 78 1.46 -16.13 -4.69
C ARG A 78 2.76 -15.70 -4.02
N LEU A 79 2.74 -15.67 -2.69
CA LEU A 79 3.94 -15.72 -1.85
C LEU A 79 3.89 -17.00 -1.01
N HIS A 80 4.84 -17.90 -1.23
CA HIS A 80 5.01 -19.10 -0.40
C HIS A 80 5.70 -18.77 0.92
N LEU A 81 5.22 -19.36 2.01
CA LEU A 81 5.64 -19.07 3.38
C LEU A 81 6.12 -20.37 4.06
N PRO A 82 7.36 -20.83 3.76
CA PRO A 82 7.85 -22.12 4.26
C PRO A 82 7.89 -22.18 5.80
N ASP A 83 8.14 -21.04 6.45
CA ASP A 83 8.23 -20.93 7.90
C ASP A 83 6.88 -20.72 8.60
N ILE A 84 5.74 -20.73 7.89
CA ILE A 84 4.42 -20.46 8.49
C ILE A 84 4.01 -21.52 9.53
N ARG A 85 4.62 -22.70 9.48
CA ARG A 85 4.46 -23.80 10.44
C ARG A 85 5.72 -24.08 11.26
N ALA A 86 6.72 -23.20 11.21
CA ALA A 86 7.98 -23.42 11.92
C ALA A 86 7.74 -23.59 13.42
N SER A 87 8.44 -24.55 14.05
CA SER A 87 8.43 -24.73 15.50
C SER A 87 9.04 -23.52 16.22
N ASN A 88 10.09 -22.94 15.63
CA ASN A 88 10.70 -21.70 16.09
C ASN A 88 9.68 -20.53 16.02
N ALA A 89 9.34 -19.98 17.19
CA ALA A 89 8.33 -18.94 17.32
C ALA A 89 8.69 -17.65 16.56
N GLY A 90 9.98 -17.27 16.53
CA GLY A 90 10.43 -16.07 15.83
C GLY A 90 10.26 -16.17 14.32
N ARG A 91 10.66 -17.29 13.72
CA ARG A 91 10.47 -17.56 12.28
C ARG A 91 8.99 -17.62 11.91
N ARG A 92 8.18 -18.32 12.71
CA ARG A 92 6.73 -18.40 12.51
C ARG A 92 6.06 -17.03 12.56
N GLN A 93 6.38 -16.21 13.55
CA GLN A 93 5.83 -14.84 13.65
C GLN A 93 6.28 -13.95 12.48
N ALA A 94 7.51 -14.10 11.98
CA ALA A 94 7.96 -13.39 10.80
C ALA A 94 7.16 -13.80 9.55
N ALA A 95 6.93 -15.11 9.37
CA ALA A 95 6.09 -15.62 8.29
C ALA A 95 4.63 -15.14 8.39
N GLU A 96 4.07 -15.08 9.60
CA GLU A 96 2.72 -14.55 9.83
C GLU A 96 2.61 -13.05 9.50
N ARG A 97 3.63 -12.25 9.82
CA ARG A 97 3.68 -10.84 9.39
C ARG A 97 3.76 -10.73 7.87
N ALA A 98 4.63 -11.53 7.23
CA ALA A 98 4.72 -11.58 5.78
C ALA A 98 3.39 -12.00 5.13
N ALA A 99 2.66 -12.95 5.73
CA ALA A 99 1.36 -13.39 5.25
C ALA A 99 0.32 -12.27 5.18
N ILE A 100 0.31 -11.39 6.17
CA ILE A 100 -0.60 -10.24 6.21
C ILE A 100 -0.17 -9.18 5.19
N ASN A 101 1.14 -8.93 5.09
CA ASN A 101 1.66 -7.81 4.30
C ASN A 101 1.64 -8.09 2.80
N ALA A 102 1.98 -9.31 2.41
CA ALA A 102 2.21 -9.67 1.02
C ALA A 102 0.99 -9.51 0.11
N PRO A 103 -0.25 -9.85 0.52
CA PRO A 103 -1.43 -9.57 -0.29
C PRO A 103 -1.61 -8.08 -0.58
N MET A 104 -1.39 -7.21 0.40
CA MET A 104 -1.57 -5.76 0.23
C MET A 104 -0.46 -5.15 -0.63
N GLN A 105 0.80 -5.37 -0.25
CA GLN A 105 1.95 -4.85 -1.00
C GLN A 105 2.04 -5.45 -2.41
N GLY A 106 1.78 -6.75 -2.53
CA GLY A 106 1.76 -7.44 -3.80
C GLY A 106 0.65 -6.94 -4.71
N THR A 107 -0.55 -6.65 -4.18
CA THR A 107 -1.64 -6.06 -4.97
C THR A 107 -1.28 -4.65 -5.44
N ALA A 108 -0.67 -3.81 -4.61
CA ALA A 108 -0.17 -2.51 -5.04
C ALA A 108 0.88 -2.65 -6.15
N ALA A 109 1.81 -3.60 -6.02
CA ALA A 109 2.80 -3.92 -7.05
C ALA A 109 2.16 -4.46 -8.35
N ASP A 110 1.02 -5.14 -8.26
CA ASP A 110 0.27 -5.59 -9.44
C ASP A 110 -0.43 -4.42 -10.13
N LEU A 111 -1.03 -3.52 -9.36
CA LEU A 111 -1.70 -2.32 -9.87
C LEU A 111 -0.71 -1.39 -10.59
N ILE A 112 0.43 -1.08 -9.97
CA ILE A 112 1.41 -0.18 -10.60
C ILE A 112 1.96 -0.79 -11.90
N LYS A 113 2.18 -2.11 -11.94
CA LYS A 113 2.61 -2.79 -13.19
C LYS A 113 1.53 -2.74 -14.27
N LYS A 114 0.26 -2.89 -13.91
CA LYS A 114 -0.86 -2.71 -14.86
C LYS A 114 -0.92 -1.26 -15.37
N ALA A 115 -0.77 -0.28 -14.48
CA ALA A 115 -0.68 1.13 -14.82
C ALA A 115 0.49 1.43 -15.77
N MET A 116 1.67 0.88 -15.51
CA MET A 116 2.84 1.01 -16.39
C MET A 116 2.56 0.47 -17.80
N ILE A 117 1.97 -0.72 -17.91
CA ILE A 117 1.62 -1.33 -19.20
C ILE A 117 0.58 -0.47 -19.93
N ALA A 118 -0.47 -0.02 -19.24
CA ALA A 118 -1.53 0.81 -19.81
C ALA A 118 -0.98 2.16 -20.29
N ALA A 119 -0.20 2.86 -19.46
CA ALA A 119 0.42 4.13 -19.80
C ALA A 119 1.40 3.99 -20.98
N SER A 120 2.23 2.94 -20.99
CA SER A 120 3.14 2.67 -22.11
C SER A 120 2.39 2.40 -23.42
N ALA A 121 1.30 1.63 -23.38
CA ALA A 121 0.45 1.40 -24.55
C ALA A 121 -0.20 2.70 -25.04
N TRP A 122 -0.78 3.49 -24.14
CA TRP A 122 -1.41 4.77 -24.43
C TRP A 122 -0.45 5.78 -25.06
N LEU A 123 0.76 5.93 -24.50
CA LEU A 123 1.81 6.78 -25.06
C LEU A 123 2.16 6.38 -26.50
N ARG A 124 2.38 5.08 -26.73
CA ARG A 124 2.77 4.52 -28.03
C ARG A 124 1.66 4.63 -29.07
N GLU A 125 0.43 4.30 -28.71
CA GLU A 125 -0.74 4.30 -29.60
C GLU A 125 -1.23 5.71 -29.90
N GLY A 126 -1.09 6.63 -28.94
CA GLY A 126 -1.36 8.06 -29.13
C GLY A 126 -0.28 8.79 -29.94
N GLY A 127 0.87 8.15 -30.21
CA GLY A 127 2.00 8.77 -30.90
C GLY A 127 2.68 9.88 -30.09
N LEU A 128 2.57 9.84 -28.76
CA LEU A 128 3.17 10.83 -27.88
C LEU A 128 4.70 10.67 -27.85
N LYS A 129 5.38 11.80 -27.71
CA LYS A 129 6.83 11.87 -27.51
C LYS A 129 7.21 11.80 -26.03
N SER A 130 6.23 11.97 -25.12
CA SER A 130 6.37 11.77 -23.68
C SER A 130 6.96 10.39 -23.34
N ARG A 131 7.80 10.33 -22.31
CA ARG A 131 8.53 9.11 -21.92
C ARG A 131 8.39 8.84 -20.44
N MET A 132 7.99 7.63 -20.09
CA MET A 132 8.11 7.12 -18.72
C MET A 132 9.58 6.81 -18.43
N ILE A 133 10.17 7.53 -17.48
CA ILE A 133 11.60 7.46 -17.16
C ILE A 133 11.88 6.65 -15.90
N LEU A 134 11.01 6.70 -14.89
CA LEU A 134 11.20 6.02 -13.61
C LEU A 134 9.87 5.49 -13.06
N GLN A 135 9.98 4.49 -12.19
CA GLN A 135 8.93 4.07 -11.29
C GLN A 135 9.54 3.97 -9.88
N VAL A 136 8.93 4.65 -8.91
CA VAL A 136 9.40 4.69 -7.52
C VAL A 136 8.19 4.59 -6.60
N HIS A 137 8.18 3.63 -5.68
CA HIS A 137 7.03 3.35 -4.80
C HIS A 137 5.73 3.12 -5.59
N ASP A 138 4.78 4.04 -5.50
CA ASP A 138 3.48 4.09 -6.16
C ASP A 138 3.40 5.17 -7.26
N GLU A 139 4.54 5.78 -7.61
CA GLU A 139 4.67 6.87 -8.57
C GLU A 139 5.29 6.42 -9.91
N LEU A 140 4.81 7.02 -11.01
CA LEU A 140 5.42 6.97 -12.33
C LEU A 140 5.93 8.36 -12.70
N VAL A 141 7.22 8.46 -13.03
CA VAL A 141 7.85 9.73 -13.43
C VAL A 141 7.97 9.77 -14.95
N LEU A 142 7.53 10.85 -15.56
CA LEU A 142 7.56 11.06 -17.00
C LEU A 142 8.35 12.33 -17.36
N GLU A 143 9.07 12.28 -18.47
CA GLU A 143 9.47 13.47 -19.23
C GLU A 143 8.40 13.76 -20.28
N VAL A 144 7.86 14.98 -20.29
CA VAL A 144 6.70 15.36 -21.09
C VAL A 144 7.03 16.64 -21.87
N PRO A 145 6.94 16.63 -23.21
CA PRO A 145 7.00 17.85 -24.02
C PRO A 145 5.89 18.83 -23.63
N GLU A 146 6.19 20.12 -23.68
CA GLU A 146 5.27 21.18 -23.25
C GLU A 146 3.93 21.17 -24.02
N ASP A 147 3.96 20.79 -25.30
CA ASP A 147 2.77 20.64 -26.15
C ASP A 147 1.90 19.41 -25.80
N GLU A 148 2.42 18.44 -25.04
CA GLU A 148 1.70 17.25 -24.57
C GLU A 148 1.24 17.35 -23.11
N LEU A 149 1.77 18.32 -22.35
CA LEU A 149 1.59 18.41 -20.89
C LEU A 149 0.11 18.44 -20.46
N ALA A 150 -0.70 19.29 -21.09
CA ALA A 150 -2.12 19.40 -20.75
C ALA A 150 -2.87 18.06 -20.94
N ARG A 151 -2.50 17.32 -21.98
CA ARG A 151 -3.09 16.02 -22.29
C ARG A 151 -2.65 14.96 -21.28
N VAL A 152 -1.36 14.87 -21.01
CA VAL A 152 -0.81 13.91 -20.02
C VAL A 152 -1.40 14.17 -18.64
N ARG A 153 -1.49 15.43 -18.21
CA ARG A 153 -2.05 15.83 -16.92
C ARG A 153 -3.52 15.42 -16.74
N CYS A 154 -4.28 15.41 -17.83
CA CYS A 154 -5.70 15.02 -17.80
C CYS A 154 -5.88 13.49 -17.92
N GLU A 155 -5.28 12.88 -18.94
CA GLU A 155 -5.58 11.48 -19.31
C GLU A 155 -4.81 10.46 -18.47
N LEU A 156 -3.56 10.75 -18.07
CA LEU A 156 -2.73 9.77 -17.38
C LEU A 156 -3.28 9.36 -16.01
N PRO A 157 -3.72 10.29 -15.13
CA PRO A 157 -4.26 9.91 -13.83
C PRO A 157 -5.53 9.06 -13.94
N GLU A 158 -6.43 9.39 -14.88
CA GLU A 158 -7.64 8.62 -15.14
C GLU A 158 -7.30 7.20 -15.62
N LEU A 159 -6.33 7.08 -16.53
CA LEU A 159 -5.84 5.80 -17.02
C LEU A 159 -5.25 4.95 -15.90
N MET A 160 -4.41 5.54 -15.04
CA MET A 160 -3.80 4.85 -13.90
C MET A 160 -4.83 4.41 -12.86
N ALA A 161 -5.82 5.25 -12.55
CA ALA A 161 -6.91 4.92 -11.64
C ALA A 161 -7.85 3.84 -12.23
N GLY A 162 -7.96 3.76 -13.57
CA GLY A 162 -8.84 2.84 -14.28
C GLY A 162 -8.31 1.42 -14.49
N VAL A 163 -7.09 1.08 -14.04
CA VAL A 163 -6.48 -0.23 -14.37
C VAL A 163 -7.07 -1.43 -13.62
N ALA A 164 -7.92 -1.20 -12.62
CA ALA A 164 -8.63 -2.24 -11.91
C ALA A 164 -9.92 -1.72 -11.26
N GLU A 165 -10.93 -2.56 -11.23
CA GLU A 165 -12.15 -2.31 -10.47
C GLU A 165 -12.01 -2.86 -9.04
N LEU A 166 -12.06 -1.96 -8.05
CA LEU A 166 -11.98 -2.28 -6.64
C LEU A 166 -13.18 -1.67 -5.91
N LYS A 167 -13.52 -2.22 -4.74
CA LYS A 167 -14.63 -1.68 -3.91
C LYS A 167 -14.39 -0.24 -3.44
N VAL A 168 -13.13 0.16 -3.35
CA VAL A 168 -12.70 1.53 -3.07
C VAL A 168 -11.99 2.02 -4.33
N PRO A 169 -12.38 3.18 -4.91
CA PRO A 169 -11.79 3.66 -6.14
C PRO A 169 -10.31 3.99 -5.93
N LEU A 170 -9.50 3.70 -6.95
CA LEU A 170 -8.12 4.16 -7.00
C LEU A 170 -8.10 5.65 -7.32
N LEU A 171 -7.11 6.35 -6.76
CA LEU A 171 -6.83 7.74 -7.04
C LEU A 171 -5.39 7.84 -7.52
N ALA A 172 -5.17 8.57 -8.60
CA ALA A 172 -3.85 9.00 -9.05
C ALA A 172 -3.84 10.53 -9.02
N GLU A 173 -2.83 11.09 -8.39
CA GLU A 173 -2.58 12.54 -8.36
C GLU A 173 -1.47 12.86 -9.37
N VAL A 174 -1.43 14.11 -9.83
CA VAL A 174 -0.44 14.57 -10.81
C VAL A 174 0.13 15.91 -10.38
N GLY A 175 1.46 15.98 -10.37
CA GLY A 175 2.23 17.22 -10.28
C GLY A 175 3.15 17.34 -11.50
N ASP A 176 3.58 18.57 -11.78
CA ASP A 176 4.50 18.90 -12.86
C ASP A 176 5.44 20.02 -12.39
N GLY A 177 6.66 20.02 -12.94
CA GLY A 177 7.71 20.94 -12.52
C GLY A 177 8.97 20.78 -13.37
N ALA A 178 9.94 21.67 -13.20
CA ALA A 178 11.20 21.62 -13.97
C ALA A 178 12.13 20.48 -13.50
N ASN A 179 11.87 19.92 -12.33
CA ASN A 179 12.60 18.81 -11.75
C ASN A 179 11.66 17.96 -10.87
N TRP A 180 12.16 16.82 -10.39
CA TRP A 180 11.34 15.88 -9.63
C TRP A 180 10.83 16.45 -8.30
N ASP A 181 11.58 17.31 -7.62
CA ASP A 181 11.17 17.91 -6.33
C ASP A 181 10.00 18.90 -6.51
N GLU A 182 9.93 19.61 -7.64
CA GLU A 182 8.81 20.49 -7.97
C GLU A 182 7.56 19.73 -8.43
N ALA A 183 7.72 18.55 -9.03
CA ALA A 183 6.65 17.74 -9.55
C ALA A 183 6.03 16.78 -8.51
N HIS A 184 6.74 16.50 -7.41
CA HIS A 184 6.33 15.60 -6.33
C HIS A 184 5.52 16.34 -5.25
#